data_AF-A0A7C7MKZ2-F1
#
_entry.id   AF-A0A7C7MKZ2-F1
#
_cell.length_a   1.000
_cell.length_b   1.000
_cell.length_c   1.000
_cell.angle_alpha   90.00
_cell.angle_beta   90.00
_cell.angle_gamma   90.00
#
_symmetry.space_group_name_H-M   'P 1'
#
loop_
_entity.id
_entity.type
_entity.pdbx_description
1 polymer ?
#
loop_
_entity_poly.entity_id
_entity_poly.type
_entity_poly.pdbx_seq_one_letter_code
_entity_poly.pdbx_strand_id
1 'polypeptide(L)'
;MFGFIGILAVGILPEDANHSIVLFDTIMKISPQWVIMIFLVLAVMLVASSLDTLFNSISSIIGTDLKDFLSKDSNSPFTISLSKAMKITPYLCLIPAVIIASQGYSVLYLFLIADMVCCAILFPVFFGLYSSKFNGNDAVISMITGLIIGTLLFPNPDLVTFEWFKSIPYSGDLFASFYMSFISSALISFLLFVKNNISSRQGFVFSSLNKNISSLD
;
A
#
# COMPACT_ATOMS: atom_id res chain seq x y z
N MET A 1 -11.13 15.90 15.35
CA MET A 1 -11.55 15.48 16.70
C MET A 1 -10.56 14.53 17.38
N PHE A 2 -10.08 13.47 16.73
CA PHE A 2 -9.09 12.56 17.34
C PHE A 2 -7.76 13.20 17.76
N GLY A 3 -7.27 14.21 17.03
CA GLY A 3 -6.09 14.97 17.43
C GLY A 3 -6.23 15.70 18.78
N PHE A 4 -7.45 16.11 19.14
CA PHE A 4 -7.72 16.75 20.44
C PHE A 4 -7.62 15.76 21.59
N ILE A 5 -8.09 14.52 21.38
CA ILE A 5 -7.96 13.42 22.35
C ILE A 5 -6.48 13.04 22.54
N GLY A 6 -5.68 13.09 21.47
CA GLY A 6 -4.23 12.92 21.57
C GLY A 6 -3.55 14.00 22.43
N ILE A 7 -3.95 15.27 22.29
CA ILE A 7 -3.43 16.35 23.13
C ILE A 7 -3.88 16.19 24.60
N LEU A 8 -5.15 15.81 24.83
CA LEU A 8 -5.65 15.50 26.18
C LEU A 8 -4.87 14.36 26.83
N ALA A 9 -4.52 13.34 26.05
CA ALA A 9 -3.79 12.19 26.55
C ALA A 9 -2.38 12.54 27.05
N VAL A 10 -1.68 13.46 26.38
CA VAL A 10 -0.37 13.98 26.82
C VAL A 10 -0.45 14.65 28.20
N GLY A 11 -1.61 15.24 28.55
CA GLY A 11 -1.81 15.87 29.86
C GLY A 11 -2.26 14.93 30.98
N ILE A 12 -2.73 13.72 30.66
CA ILE A 12 -3.38 12.80 31.62
C ILE A 12 -2.55 11.53 31.84
N LEU A 13 -1.72 11.12 30.88
CA LEU A 13 -0.93 9.89 30.94
C LEU A 13 0.56 10.16 31.26
N PRO A 14 1.28 9.19 31.87
CA PRO A 14 2.73 9.24 32.02
C PRO A 14 3.45 9.22 30.66
N GLU A 15 4.64 9.81 30.57
CA GLU A 15 5.46 9.89 29.33
C GLU A 15 5.84 8.53 28.74
N ASP A 16 5.79 7.45 29.54
CA ASP A 16 6.20 6.09 29.13
C ASP A 16 5.06 5.26 28.49
N ALA A 17 3.90 5.87 28.24
CA ALA A 17 2.74 5.16 27.69
C ALA A 17 2.93 4.82 26.21
N ASN A 18 2.55 3.60 25.82
CA ASN A 18 2.68 3.13 24.44
C ASN A 18 1.80 3.94 23.48
N HIS A 19 2.40 4.81 22.66
CA HIS A 19 1.70 5.78 21.80
C HIS A 19 0.61 5.16 20.91
N SER A 20 0.77 3.89 20.52
CA SER A 20 -0.18 3.16 19.66
C SER A 20 -1.55 2.86 20.31
N ILE A 21 -1.65 2.86 21.65
CA ILE A 21 -2.89 2.51 22.39
C ILE A 21 -3.41 3.64 23.29
N VAL A 22 -2.77 4.81 23.23
CA VAL A 22 -3.06 5.95 24.10
C VAL A 22 -4.53 6.39 24.06
N LEU A 23 -5.17 6.32 22.89
CA LEU A 23 -6.59 6.64 22.75
C LEU A 23 -7.48 5.73 23.61
N PHE A 24 -7.20 4.43 23.61
CA PHE A 24 -7.98 3.46 24.37
C PHE A 24 -7.79 3.66 25.88
N ASP A 25 -6.55 3.88 26.32
CA ASP A 25 -6.24 4.13 27.74
C ASP A 25 -6.88 5.44 28.23
N THR A 26 -6.86 6.48 27.40
CA THR A 26 -7.50 7.78 27.71
C THR A 26 -9.02 7.63 27.85
N ILE A 27 -9.68 6.92 26.93
CA ILE A 27 -11.11 6.68 26.98
C ILE A 27 -11.49 5.83 28.20
N MET A 28 -10.70 4.80 28.52
CA MET A 28 -10.92 3.95 29.70
C MET A 28 -10.80 4.74 31.02
N LYS A 29 -9.89 5.71 31.11
CA LYS A 29 -9.71 6.53 32.32
C LYS A 29 -10.80 7.59 32.51
N ILE A 30 -11.33 8.16 31.43
CA ILE A 30 -12.26 9.29 31.49
C ILE A 30 -13.73 8.83 31.48
N SER A 31 -14.03 7.67 30.88
CA SER A 31 -15.40 7.26 30.59
C SER A 31 -15.95 6.27 31.60
N PRO A 32 -17.27 6.29 31.88
CA PRO A 32 -17.92 5.29 32.70
C PRO A 32 -18.02 3.93 31.99
N GLN A 33 -18.12 2.84 32.76
CA GLN A 33 -18.03 1.44 32.27
C GLN A 33 -18.97 1.11 31.11
N TRP A 34 -20.21 1.62 31.13
CA TRP A 34 -21.21 1.38 30.08
C TRP A 34 -20.79 1.97 28.73
N VAL A 35 -20.13 3.12 28.73
CA VAL A 35 -19.62 3.77 27.53
C VAL A 35 -18.44 2.98 26.96
N ILE A 36 -17.56 2.46 27.80
CA ILE A 36 -16.41 1.63 27.37
C ILE A 36 -16.89 0.38 26.65
N MET A 37 -17.91 -0.31 27.19
CA MET A 37 -18.47 -1.51 26.55
C MET A 37 -19.05 -1.22 25.17
N ILE A 38 -19.85 -0.14 25.05
CA ILE A 38 -20.43 0.27 23.76
C ILE A 38 -19.31 0.65 22.78
N PHE A 39 -18.30 1.40 23.24
CA PHE A 39 -17.17 1.81 22.43
C PHE A 39 -16.35 0.62 21.91
N LEU A 40 -16.10 -0.39 22.73
CA LEU A 40 -15.35 -1.59 22.32
C LEU A 40 -16.13 -2.37 21.26
N VAL A 41 -17.43 -2.60 21.48
CA VAL A 41 -18.30 -3.27 20.49
C VAL A 41 -18.31 -2.48 19.18
N LEU A 42 -18.46 -1.15 19.25
CA LEU A 42 -18.45 -0.29 18.07
C LEU A 42 -17.11 -0.34 17.33
N ALA A 43 -15.99 -0.29 18.05
CA ALA A 43 -14.65 -0.36 17.47
C ALA A 43 -14.42 -1.69 16.75
N VAL A 44 -14.81 -2.82 17.36
CA VAL A 44 -14.70 -4.14 16.74
C VAL A 44 -15.59 -4.23 15.50
N MET A 45 -16.83 -3.74 15.57
CA MET A 45 -17.76 -3.75 14.42
C MET A 45 -17.25 -2.89 13.26
N LEU A 46 -16.66 -1.72 13.56
CA LEU A 46 -16.07 -0.83 12.56
C LEU A 46 -14.89 -1.49 11.85
N VAL A 47 -13.99 -2.13 12.62
CA VAL A 47 -12.84 -2.83 12.06
C VAL A 47 -13.28 -4.04 11.25
N ALA A 48 -14.23 -4.84 11.75
CA ALA A 48 -14.76 -5.99 11.03
C ALA A 48 -15.36 -5.58 9.67
N SER A 49 -16.16 -4.51 9.63
CA SER A 49 -16.73 -4.01 8.38
C SER A 49 -15.66 -3.53 7.39
N SER A 50 -14.61 -2.86 7.88
CA SER A 50 -13.49 -2.42 7.03
C SER A 50 -12.72 -3.61 6.46
N LEU A 51 -12.47 -4.64 7.28
CA LEU A 51 -11.84 -5.89 6.84
C LEU A 51 -12.69 -6.61 5.80
N ASP A 52 -14.01 -6.67 5.96
CA ASP A 52 -14.92 -7.27 4.98
C ASP A 52 -14.85 -6.55 3.62
N THR A 53 -14.83 -5.21 3.62
CA THR A 53 -14.67 -4.44 2.38
C THR A 53 -13.32 -4.67 1.72
N LEU A 54 -12.24 -4.79 2.50
CA LEU A 54 -10.89 -5.06 2.00
C LEU A 54 -10.80 -6.46 1.38
N PHE A 55 -11.34 -7.49 2.06
CA PHE A 55 -11.33 -8.85 1.52
C PHE A 55 -12.16 -8.98 0.24
N ASN A 56 -13.32 -8.31 0.18
CA ASN A 56 -14.11 -8.29 -1.04
C ASN A 56 -13.39 -7.58 -2.19
N SER A 57 -12.66 -6.51 -1.90
CA SER A 57 -11.86 -5.79 -2.90
C SER A 57 -10.73 -6.66 -3.46
N ILE A 58 -9.97 -7.34 -2.58
CA ILE A 58 -8.89 -8.26 -2.98
C ILE A 58 -9.46 -9.43 -3.79
N SER A 59 -10.56 -10.02 -3.32
CA SER A 59 -11.21 -11.14 -4.01
C SER A 59 -11.66 -10.76 -5.43
N SER A 60 -12.22 -9.56 -5.59
CA SER A 60 -12.63 -9.05 -6.91
C SER A 60 -11.43 -8.84 -7.84
N ILE A 61 -10.38 -8.15 -7.39
CA ILE A 61 -9.18 -7.86 -8.22
C ILE A 61 -8.55 -9.17 -8.69
N ILE A 62 -8.35 -10.12 -7.79
CA ILE A 62 -7.76 -11.42 -8.14
C ILE A 62 -8.70 -12.17 -9.08
N GLY A 63 -10.01 -12.16 -8.81
CA GLY A 63 -11.02 -12.81 -9.65
C GLY A 63 -11.06 -12.28 -11.07
N THR A 64 -10.98 -10.95 -11.25
CA THR A 64 -10.96 -10.29 -12.57
C THR A 64 -9.64 -10.49 -13.28
N ASP A 65 -8.51 -10.28 -12.59
CA ASP A 65 -7.18 -10.29 -13.21
C ASP A 65 -6.76 -11.73 -13.58
N LEU A 66 -7.06 -12.74 -12.76
CA LEU A 66 -6.81 -14.15 -13.12
C LEU A 66 -7.67 -14.59 -14.30
N LYS A 67 -8.91 -14.10 -14.40
CA LYS A 67 -9.78 -14.42 -15.53
C LYS A 67 -9.17 -13.91 -16.83
N ASP A 68 -8.69 -12.68 -16.86
CA ASP A 68 -8.11 -12.08 -18.08
C ASP A 68 -6.76 -12.71 -18.44
N PHE A 69 -5.92 -13.06 -17.46
CA PHE A 69 -4.66 -13.78 -17.70
C PHE A 69 -4.87 -15.22 -18.21
N LEU A 70 -5.83 -15.96 -17.63
CA LEU A 70 -6.05 -17.37 -17.96
C LEU A 70 -6.88 -17.55 -19.24
N SER A 71 -7.76 -16.60 -19.57
CA SER A 71 -8.59 -16.65 -20.80
C SER A 71 -7.77 -16.49 -22.09
N LYS A 72 -6.50 -16.11 -22.00
CA LYS A 72 -5.61 -15.91 -23.16
C LYS A 72 -5.08 -17.22 -23.75
N ASP A 73 -5.24 -18.36 -23.06
CA ASP A 73 -4.77 -19.67 -23.51
C ASP A 73 -5.96 -20.65 -23.62
N SER A 74 -6.74 -20.49 -24.69
CA SER A 74 -8.10 -21.02 -24.85
C SER A 74 -8.18 -22.53 -25.17
N ASN A 75 -7.17 -23.35 -24.86
CA ASN A 75 -7.12 -24.75 -25.28
C ASN A 75 -6.74 -25.78 -24.18
N SER A 76 -6.77 -25.41 -22.90
CA SER A 76 -6.57 -26.41 -21.83
C SER A 76 -7.90 -26.79 -21.14
N PRO A 77 -8.13 -28.07 -20.79
CA PRO A 77 -9.27 -28.51 -19.96
C PRO A 77 -9.18 -28.03 -18.49
N PHE A 78 -8.34 -27.04 -18.19
CA PHE A 78 -8.14 -26.42 -16.88
C PHE A 78 -9.11 -25.24 -16.64
N THR A 79 -10.26 -25.25 -17.29
CA THR A 79 -11.39 -24.33 -17.06
C THR A 79 -12.23 -24.72 -15.83
N ILE A 80 -11.86 -25.82 -15.17
CA ILE A 80 -12.29 -26.20 -13.81
C ILE A 80 -11.14 -25.76 -12.90
N SER A 81 -11.18 -24.69 -12.13
CA SER A 81 -12.30 -24.18 -11.36
C SER A 81 -11.99 -22.74 -10.91
N LEU A 82 -12.20 -21.75 -11.78
CA LEU A 82 -12.03 -20.34 -11.45
C LEU A 82 -12.84 -19.96 -10.17
N SER A 83 -13.99 -20.63 -9.95
CA SER A 83 -14.80 -20.50 -8.73
C SER A 83 -14.16 -21.08 -7.47
N LYS A 84 -13.22 -22.05 -7.56
CA LYS A 84 -12.45 -22.56 -6.42
C LYS A 84 -11.22 -21.71 -6.18
N ALA A 85 -10.56 -21.24 -7.24
CA ALA A 85 -9.47 -20.27 -7.11
C ALA A 85 -9.95 -19.02 -6.38
N MET A 86 -11.07 -18.42 -6.79
CA MET A 86 -11.67 -17.27 -6.08
C MET A 86 -12.01 -17.53 -4.61
N LYS A 87 -12.37 -18.78 -4.25
CA LYS A 87 -12.66 -19.15 -2.86
C LYS A 87 -11.41 -19.38 -2.01
N ILE A 88 -10.31 -19.85 -2.60
CA ILE A 88 -9.09 -20.21 -1.88
C ILE A 88 -8.19 -18.98 -1.67
N THR A 89 -8.17 -18.05 -2.62
CA THR A 89 -7.25 -16.91 -2.57
C THR A 89 -7.42 -15.95 -1.37
N PRO A 90 -8.65 -15.64 -0.89
CA PRO A 90 -8.82 -14.79 0.29
C PRO A 90 -8.23 -15.43 1.55
N TYR A 91 -8.42 -16.74 1.72
CA TYR A 91 -7.85 -17.48 2.85
C TYR A 91 -6.33 -17.51 2.82
N LEU A 92 -5.73 -17.60 1.63
CA LEU A 92 -4.27 -17.60 1.48
C LEU A 92 -3.65 -16.25 1.88
N CYS A 93 -4.37 -15.13 1.68
CA CYS A 93 -3.92 -13.80 2.09
C CYS A 93 -4.10 -13.55 3.61
N LEU A 94 -5.11 -14.18 4.22
CA LEU A 94 -5.39 -14.04 5.66
C LEU A 94 -4.27 -14.64 6.53
N ILE A 95 -3.75 -15.81 6.16
CA ILE A 95 -2.74 -16.55 6.94
C ILE A 95 -1.50 -15.69 7.26
N PRO A 96 -0.79 -15.09 6.27
CA PRO A 96 0.37 -14.25 6.56
C PRO A 96 0.01 -12.98 7.34
N ALA A 97 -1.17 -12.40 7.11
CA ALA A 97 -1.62 -11.22 7.84
C ALA A 97 -1.79 -11.50 9.35
N VAL A 98 -2.37 -12.65 9.72
CA VAL A 98 -2.50 -13.08 11.12
C VAL A 98 -1.14 -13.34 11.75
N ILE A 99 -0.21 -13.95 11.01
CA ILE A 99 1.16 -14.20 11.49
C ILE A 99 1.86 -12.88 11.82
N ILE A 100 1.76 -11.88 10.93
CA ILE A 100 2.38 -10.55 11.15
C ILE A 100 1.70 -9.81 12.30
N ALA A 101 0.36 -9.87 12.39
CA ALA A 101 -0.38 -9.24 13.50
C ALA A 101 -0.02 -9.85 14.86
N SER A 102 0.27 -11.15 14.91
CA SER A 102 0.65 -11.84 16.16
C SER A 102 2.02 -11.45 16.72
N GLN A 103 2.89 -10.82 15.90
CA GLN A 103 4.24 -10.40 16.30
C GLN A 103 4.26 -9.14 17.17
N GLY A 104 3.11 -8.50 17.41
CA GLY A 104 3.00 -7.36 18.33
C GLY A 104 3.68 -6.09 17.83
N TYR A 105 3.88 -5.94 16.53
CA TYR A 105 4.39 -4.69 15.95
C TYR A 105 3.48 -3.51 16.31
N SER A 106 4.09 -2.35 16.55
CA SER A 106 3.34 -1.12 16.79
C SER A 106 2.46 -0.78 15.58
N VAL A 107 1.18 -0.45 15.81
CA VAL A 107 0.25 -0.09 14.74
C VAL A 107 0.74 1.12 13.95
N LEU A 108 1.34 2.10 14.63
CA LEU A 108 1.97 3.27 13.99
C LEU A 108 3.10 2.88 13.02
N TYR A 109 3.87 1.86 13.37
CA TYR A 109 4.95 1.35 12.53
C TYR A 109 4.39 0.72 11.25
N LEU A 110 3.37 -0.13 11.36
CA LEU A 110 2.68 -0.73 10.21
C LEU A 110 2.00 0.34 9.33
N PHE A 111 1.42 1.37 9.95
CA PHE A 111 0.79 2.49 9.26
C PHE A 111 1.79 3.31 8.44
N LEU A 112 2.96 3.62 9.01
CA LEU A 112 4.03 4.32 8.30
C LEU A 112 4.60 3.51 7.12
N ILE A 113 4.70 2.19 7.25
CA ILE A 113 5.06 1.31 6.13
C ILE A 113 4.02 1.39 5.02
N ALA A 114 2.73 1.32 5.37
CA ALA A 114 1.64 1.40 4.40
C ALA A 114 1.65 2.74 3.65
N ASP A 115 1.82 3.84 4.37
CA ASP A 115 1.90 5.19 3.80
C ASP A 115 3.13 5.35 2.89
N MET A 116 4.28 4.76 3.26
CA MET A 116 5.49 4.75 2.42
C MET A 116 5.26 4.04 1.09
N VAL A 117 4.59 2.88 1.11
CA VAL A 117 4.22 2.14 -0.11
C VAL A 117 3.24 2.97 -0.96
N CYS A 118 2.26 3.62 -0.32
CA CYS A 118 1.32 4.52 -1.00
C CYS A 118 2.06 5.65 -1.73
N CYS A 119 3.01 6.31 -1.07
CA CYS A 119 3.79 7.39 -1.67
C CYS A 119 4.66 6.92 -2.84
N ALA A 120 5.23 5.72 -2.77
CA ALA A 120 6.00 5.15 -3.87
C ALA A 120 5.14 4.93 -5.13
N ILE A 121 3.86 4.58 -4.96
CA ILE A 121 2.93 4.26 -6.05
C ILE A 121 2.21 5.51 -6.58
N LEU A 122 1.83 6.43 -5.70
CA LEU A 122 0.97 7.58 -6.01
C LEU A 122 1.50 8.40 -7.18
N PHE A 123 2.77 8.83 -7.11
CA PHE A 123 3.32 9.72 -8.13
C PHE A 123 3.42 9.04 -9.52
N PRO A 124 4.00 7.83 -9.66
CA PRO A 124 3.99 7.10 -10.93
C PRO A 124 2.60 6.85 -11.53
N VAL A 125 1.58 6.56 -10.71
CA VAL A 125 0.21 6.33 -11.20
C VAL A 125 -0.38 7.62 -11.77
N PHE A 126 -0.37 8.72 -11.00
CA PHE A 126 -0.90 10.00 -11.47
C PHE A 126 -0.14 10.52 -12.70
N PHE A 127 1.17 10.33 -12.72
CA PHE A 127 2.00 10.75 -13.84
C PHE A 127 1.73 9.94 -15.11
N GLY A 128 1.54 8.62 -14.98
CA GLY A 128 1.15 7.74 -16.08
C GLY A 128 -0.25 8.03 -16.63
N LEU A 129 -1.18 8.48 -15.78
CA LEU A 129 -2.52 8.89 -16.22
C LEU A 129 -2.51 10.24 -16.97
N TYR A 130 -1.61 11.17 -16.62
CA TYR A 130 -1.56 12.50 -17.23
C TYR A 130 -0.72 12.55 -18.52
N SER A 131 0.31 11.70 -18.65
CA SER A 131 1.27 11.76 -19.75
C SER A 131 1.07 10.62 -20.75
N SER A 132 0.53 10.93 -21.94
CA SER A 132 0.36 9.96 -23.04
C SER A 132 1.67 9.37 -23.57
N LYS A 133 2.83 9.97 -23.25
CA LYS A 133 4.16 9.44 -23.64
C LYS A 133 4.78 8.55 -22.57
N PHE A 134 4.23 8.53 -21.35
CA PHE A 134 4.78 7.73 -20.26
C PHE A 134 4.26 6.30 -20.38
N ASN A 135 5.18 5.37 -20.65
CA ASN A 135 4.81 3.98 -20.92
C ASN A 135 4.50 3.24 -19.62
N GLY A 136 3.60 2.25 -19.66
CA GLY A 136 3.21 1.49 -18.46
C GLY A 136 4.40 0.81 -17.77
N ASN A 137 5.39 0.35 -18.55
CA ASN A 137 6.63 -0.23 -18.02
C ASN A 137 7.47 0.78 -17.23
N ASP A 138 7.53 2.04 -17.67
CA ASP A 138 8.31 3.09 -16.98
C ASP A 138 7.66 3.44 -15.64
N ALA A 139 6.32 3.43 -15.59
CA ALA A 139 5.56 3.61 -14.37
C ALA A 139 5.89 2.50 -13.35
N VAL A 140 5.84 1.23 -13.79
CA VAL A 140 6.17 0.09 -12.92
C VAL A 140 7.61 0.17 -12.40
N ILE A 141 8.58 0.52 -13.25
CA ILE A 141 9.98 0.69 -12.84
C ILE A 141 10.11 1.79 -11.78
N SER A 142 9.44 2.92 -11.96
CA SER A 142 9.46 4.01 -10.97
C SER A 142 8.82 3.63 -9.64
N MET A 143 7.72 2.85 -9.65
CA MET A 143 7.12 2.33 -8.42
C MET A 143 8.05 1.37 -7.68
N ILE A 144 8.65 0.42 -8.40
CA ILE A 144 9.57 -0.59 -7.81
C ILE A 144 10.81 0.09 -7.24
N THR A 145 11.40 1.02 -7.98
CA THR A 145 12.60 1.74 -7.52
C THR A 145 12.29 2.63 -6.31
N GLY A 146 11.17 3.36 -6.32
CA GLY A 146 10.71 4.13 -5.15
C GLY A 146 10.45 3.25 -3.93
N LEU A 147 9.84 2.07 -4.13
CA LEU A 147 9.61 1.11 -3.06
C LEU A 147 10.92 0.52 -2.52
N ILE A 148 11.87 0.14 -3.37
CA ILE A 148 13.19 -0.36 -2.95
C ILE A 148 13.93 0.70 -2.14
N ILE A 149 13.95 1.95 -2.59
CA ILE A 149 14.65 3.04 -1.89
C ILE A 149 13.96 3.32 -0.55
N GLY A 150 12.63 3.36 -0.54
CA GLY A 150 11.85 3.55 0.68
C GLY A 150 12.07 2.45 1.71
N THR A 151 12.07 1.18 1.30
CA THR A 151 12.33 0.05 2.22
C THR A 151 13.79 0.00 2.67
N LEU A 152 14.75 0.39 1.83
CA LEU A 152 16.17 0.42 2.19
C LEU A 152 16.47 1.43 3.30
N LEU A 153 15.74 2.55 3.30
CA LEU A 153 15.90 3.63 4.28
C LEU A 153 15.03 3.45 5.52
N PHE A 154 14.11 2.48 5.51
CA PHE A 154 13.23 2.20 6.64
C PHE A 154 14.01 1.52 7.78
N PRO A 155 13.89 1.98 9.03
CA PRO A 155 14.56 1.34 10.16
C PRO A 155 13.97 -0.05 10.38
N ASN A 156 14.76 -1.09 10.09
CA ASN A 156 14.37 -2.48 10.33
C ASN A 156 14.95 -2.97 11.66
N PRO A 157 14.17 -3.64 12.52
CA PRO A 157 14.66 -4.17 13.79
C PRO A 157 15.71 -5.30 13.63
N ASP A 158 15.67 -6.09 12.54
CA ASP A 158 16.52 -7.29 12.41
C ASP A 158 17.17 -7.53 11.02
N LEU A 159 17.32 -6.48 10.19
CA LEU A 159 17.99 -6.62 8.88
C LEU A 159 19.40 -6.06 8.91
N VAL A 160 20.36 -6.97 9.05
CA VAL A 160 21.83 -6.84 8.87
C VAL A 160 22.23 -6.36 7.45
N THR A 161 21.29 -5.97 6.59
CA THR A 161 21.48 -6.13 5.14
C THR A 161 22.34 -5.07 4.47
N PHE A 162 22.64 -3.90 5.05
CA PHE A 162 23.48 -2.92 4.35
C PHE A 162 24.37 -2.08 5.28
N GLU A 163 25.45 -2.66 5.81
CA GLU A 163 26.50 -1.91 6.54
C GLU A 163 27.08 -0.74 5.73
N TRP A 164 27.02 -0.79 4.40
CA TRP A 164 27.47 0.29 3.50
C TRP A 164 26.52 1.51 3.46
N PHE A 165 25.24 1.34 3.81
CA PHE A 165 24.23 2.43 3.83
C PHE A 165 24.04 3.06 5.22
N LYS A 166 24.71 2.52 6.24
CA LYS A 166 24.70 3.06 7.62
C LYS A 166 25.42 4.42 7.74
N SER A 167 26.12 4.85 6.70
CA SER A 167 26.84 6.13 6.62
C SER A 167 26.00 7.30 6.12
N ILE A 168 24.70 7.11 5.85
CA ILE A 168 23.81 8.21 5.47
C ILE A 168 23.28 8.87 6.76
N PRO A 169 23.48 10.20 6.94
CA PRO A 169 22.89 10.91 8.09
C PRO A 169 21.36 10.76 8.03
N TYR A 170 20.70 10.65 9.19
CA TYR A 170 19.24 10.45 9.36
C TYR A 170 18.70 9.00 9.20
N SER A 171 19.56 7.99 9.06
CA SER A 171 19.13 6.58 9.18
C SER A 171 18.71 6.25 10.61
N GLY A 172 17.40 6.22 10.87
CA GLY A 172 16.82 5.90 12.17
C GLY A 172 15.47 6.59 12.42
N ASP A 173 15.22 7.71 11.75
CA ASP A 173 13.94 8.43 11.88
C ASP A 173 12.91 7.86 10.91
N LEU A 174 11.82 7.32 11.47
CA LEU A 174 10.67 6.80 10.72
C LEU A 174 10.06 7.82 9.72
N PHE A 175 10.18 9.12 10.01
CA PHE A 175 9.72 10.18 9.12
C PHE A 175 10.70 10.47 7.96
N ALA A 176 12.00 10.24 8.16
CA ALA A 176 13.01 10.48 7.13
C ALA A 176 12.93 9.43 6.00
N SER A 177 12.64 8.17 6.35
CA SER A 177 12.43 7.09 5.37
C SER A 177 11.22 7.34 4.48
N PHE A 178 10.12 7.82 5.07
CA PHE A 178 8.92 8.22 4.34
C PHE A 178 9.20 9.34 3.33
N TYR A 179 9.88 10.41 3.78
CA TYR A 179 10.19 11.56 2.93
C TYR A 179 11.12 11.21 1.75
N MET A 180 12.12 10.37 2.00
CA MET A 180 13.07 9.94 0.97
C MET A 180 12.45 8.95 -0.03
N SER A 181 11.51 8.10 0.39
CA SER A 181 10.73 7.26 -0.52
C SER A 181 9.93 8.11 -1.51
N PHE A 182 9.25 9.15 -1.01
CA PHE A 182 8.47 10.05 -1.85
C PHE A 182 9.35 10.82 -2.85
N ILE A 183 10.44 11.43 -2.38
CA ILE A 183 11.37 12.18 -3.23
C ILE A 183 12.00 11.29 -4.29
N SER A 184 12.45 10.09 -3.91
CA SER A 184 13.10 9.19 -4.87
C SER A 184 12.13 8.75 -5.97
N SER A 185 10.91 8.33 -5.63
CA SER A 185 9.87 7.99 -6.62
C SER A 185 9.56 9.17 -7.55
N ALA A 186 9.41 10.38 -6.99
CA ALA A 186 9.16 11.59 -7.78
C ALA A 186 10.32 11.93 -8.72
N LEU A 187 11.56 11.87 -8.24
CA LEU A 187 12.76 12.17 -9.04
C LEU A 187 12.98 11.14 -10.16
N ILE A 188 12.82 9.85 -9.88
CA ILE A 188 12.98 8.81 -10.90
C ILE A 188 11.87 8.90 -11.96
N SER A 189 10.62 9.11 -11.56
CA SER A 189 9.53 9.31 -12.51
C SER A 189 9.76 10.55 -13.39
N PHE A 190 10.25 11.65 -12.80
CA PHE A 190 10.62 12.85 -13.54
C PHE A 190 11.81 12.63 -14.48
N LEU A 191 12.87 11.95 -14.05
CA LEU A 191 14.03 11.63 -14.89
C LEU A 191 13.66 10.72 -16.06
N LEU A 192 12.84 9.69 -15.82
CA LEU A 192 12.34 8.81 -16.88
C LEU A 192 11.44 9.57 -17.84
N PHE A 193 10.60 10.48 -17.34
CA PHE A 193 9.81 11.37 -18.20
C PHE A 193 10.67 12.27 -19.07
N VAL A 194 11.67 12.95 -18.50
CA VAL A 194 12.60 13.82 -19.24
C VAL A 194 13.35 13.01 -20.30
N LYS A 195 13.87 11.84 -19.92
CA LYS A 195 14.56 10.92 -20.85
C LYS A 195 13.64 10.46 -21.98
N ASN A 196 12.39 10.11 -21.67
CA ASN A 196 11.44 9.63 -22.67
C ASN A 196 10.92 10.77 -23.57
N ASN A 197 10.81 11.99 -23.04
CA ASN A 197 10.48 13.18 -23.83
C ASN A 197 11.61 13.60 -24.78
N ILE A 198 12.88 13.41 -24.37
CA ILE A 198 14.07 13.61 -25.21
C ILE A 198 14.24 12.49 -26.26
N SER A 199 13.87 11.25 -25.92
CA SER A 199 14.12 10.08 -26.77
C SER A 199 13.10 9.84 -27.89
N SER A 200 12.11 10.72 -28.11
CA SER A 200 11.14 10.63 -29.22
C SER A 200 10.48 9.26 -29.43
N ARG A 201 10.20 8.48 -28.37
CA ARG A 201 9.38 7.29 -28.58
C ARG A 201 7.94 7.71 -28.86
N GLN A 202 7.46 7.30 -30.03
CA GLN A 202 6.10 7.56 -30.51
C GLN A 202 5.11 7.11 -29.44
N GLY A 203 4.27 8.04 -29.00
CA GLY A 203 3.16 7.75 -28.09
C GLY A 203 2.25 6.67 -28.68
N PHE A 204 1.52 5.98 -27.81
CA PHE A 204 0.57 4.94 -28.19
C PHE A 204 -0.33 5.43 -29.33
N VAL A 205 -0.16 4.82 -30.51
CA VAL A 205 -0.81 5.25 -31.75
C VAL A 205 -2.26 4.75 -31.71
N PHE A 206 -3.19 5.58 -31.23
CA PHE A 206 -4.63 5.25 -31.22
C PHE A 206 -5.21 4.95 -32.61
N SER A 207 -4.51 5.30 -33.70
CA SER A 207 -4.98 5.01 -35.06
C SER A 207 -4.92 3.51 -35.44
N SER A 208 -4.14 2.68 -34.75
CA SER A 208 -4.13 1.23 -34.99
C SER A 208 -5.34 0.53 -34.36
N LEU A 209 -5.90 1.07 -33.27
CA LEU A 209 -7.17 0.57 -32.68
C LEU A 209 -8.37 0.89 -33.57
N ASN A 210 -8.42 2.09 -34.13
CA ASN A 210 -9.53 2.50 -35.00
C ASN A 210 -9.57 1.68 -36.31
N LYS A 211 -8.41 1.26 -36.82
CA LYS A 211 -8.31 0.45 -38.04
C LYS A 211 -8.79 -1.00 -37.82
N ASN A 212 -8.60 -1.55 -36.62
CA ASN A 212 -9.08 -2.88 -36.27
C ASN A 212 -10.57 -2.94 -35.95
N ILE A 213 -11.15 -1.83 -35.45
CA ILE A 213 -12.60 -1.71 -35.23
C ILE A 213 -13.32 -1.53 -36.58
N SER A 214 -12.78 -0.71 -37.49
CA SER A 214 -13.34 -0.51 -38.84
C SER A 214 -13.26 -1.74 -39.75
N SER A 215 -12.46 -2.77 -39.42
CA SER A 215 -12.40 -4.03 -40.18
C SER A 215 -13.34 -5.11 -39.66
N LEU A 216 -14.11 -4.81 -38.60
CA LEU A 216 -15.08 -5.72 -37.99
C LEU A 216 -16.55 -5.31 -38.28
N ASP A 217 -16.76 -4.15 -38.89
CA ASP A 217 -18.01 -3.75 -39.57
C ASP A 217 -17.93 -4.07 -41.07
#